data_AF-A0AAE7J633-F1
#
_entry.id   AF-A0AAE7J633-F1
#
_cell.length_a   1.000
_cell.length_b   1.000
_cell.length_c   1.000
_cell.angle_alpha   90.00
_cell.angle_beta   90.00
_cell.angle_gamma   90.00
#
_symmetry.space_group_name_H-M   'P 1'
#
loop_
_entity.id
_entity.type
_entity.pdbx_description
1 polymer ?
#
loop_
_entity_poly.entity_id
_entity_poly.type
_entity_poly.pdbx_seq_one_letter_code
_entity_poly.pdbx_strand_id
1 'polypeptide(L)'
;MSLDNIGTTTTYIKPGSPWQNGFAESYNSRFRDEFLNTELFTSVSEAQTLADRWRWEYNTLRPHSALQGRTPLEAAQPAAA
;
A
#
# COMPACT_ATOMS: atom_id res chain seq x y z
N MET A 1 -8.35 -17.48 -10.67
CA MET A 1 -8.23 -18.04 -9.31
C MET A 1 -9.40 -17.48 -8.52
N SER A 2 -10.38 -18.31 -8.14
CA SER A 2 -11.56 -17.80 -7.40
C SER A 2 -11.20 -17.56 -5.94
N LEU A 3 -11.70 -16.47 -5.35
CA LEU A 3 -11.48 -16.11 -3.94
C LEU A 3 -12.33 -16.94 -2.96
N ASP A 4 -13.27 -17.73 -3.48
CA ASP A 4 -14.23 -18.52 -2.70
C ASP A 4 -13.56 -19.49 -1.72
N ASN A 5 -12.38 -19.99 -2.07
CA ASN A 5 -11.66 -21.02 -1.30
C ASN A 5 -10.93 -20.47 -0.05
N ILE A 6 -10.88 -19.14 0.12
CA ILE A 6 -10.21 -18.49 1.27
C ILE A 6 -11.17 -17.67 2.14
N GLY A 7 -12.50 -17.86 1.98
CA GLY A 7 -13.52 -17.21 2.82
C GLY A 7 -13.64 -15.69 2.62
N THR A 8 -13.15 -15.16 1.49
CA THR A 8 -13.24 -13.73 1.15
C THR A 8 -14.29 -13.48 0.07
N THR A 9 -15.02 -12.37 0.17
CA THR A 9 -15.99 -11.94 -0.86
C THR A 9 -15.53 -10.67 -1.57
N THR A 10 -15.83 -10.58 -2.86
CA THR A 10 -15.53 -9.37 -3.65
C THR A 10 -16.51 -8.26 -3.29
N THR A 11 -15.99 -7.10 -2.90
CA THR A 11 -16.78 -5.89 -2.67
C THR A 11 -16.54 -4.90 -3.81
N TYR A 12 -17.62 -4.35 -4.37
CA TYR A 12 -17.56 -3.32 -5.40
C TYR A 12 -17.87 -1.94 -4.82
N ILE A 13 -17.22 -0.91 -5.35
CA ILE A 13 -17.58 0.47 -5.09
C ILE A 13 -18.92 0.79 -5.75
N LYS A 14 -19.78 1.53 -5.04
CA LYS A 14 -21.07 1.98 -5.58
C LYS A 14 -20.83 3.06 -6.65
N PRO A 15 -21.54 3.02 -7.79
CA PRO A 15 -21.49 4.10 -8.75
C PRO A 15 -21.77 5.46 -8.09
N GLY A 16 -20.97 6.48 -8.43
CA GLY A 16 -21.08 7.81 -7.83
C GLY A 16 -20.58 7.93 -6.39
N SER A 17 -19.88 6.93 -5.85
CA SER A 17 -19.36 6.94 -4.47
C SER A 17 -17.82 6.95 -4.38
N PRO A 18 -17.11 7.99 -4.89
CA PRO A 18 -15.64 8.01 -4.95
C PRO A 18 -14.96 7.90 -3.58
N TRP A 19 -15.61 8.37 -2.51
CA TRP A 19 -15.08 8.27 -1.14
C TRP A 19 -14.84 6.82 -0.66
N GLN A 20 -15.47 5.82 -1.29
CA GLN A 20 -15.25 4.42 -0.97
C GLN A 20 -13.88 3.90 -1.44
N ASN A 21 -13.22 4.63 -2.36
CA ASN A 21 -11.90 4.28 -2.91
C ASN A 21 -10.75 5.13 -2.32
N GLY A 22 -11.05 6.00 -1.36
CA GLY A 22 -10.09 7.00 -0.88
C GLY A 22 -8.78 6.41 -0.31
N PHE A 23 -8.84 5.21 0.27
CA PHE A 23 -7.64 4.51 0.76
C PHE A 23 -6.70 4.14 -0.39
N ALA A 24 -7.21 3.45 -1.42
CA ALA A 24 -6.41 3.03 -2.56
C ALA A 24 -5.90 4.23 -3.36
N GLU A 25 -6.71 5.29 -3.50
CA GLU A 25 -6.30 6.54 -4.14
C GLU A 25 -5.16 7.23 -3.40
N SER A 26 -5.27 7.35 -2.08
CA SER A 26 -4.23 7.96 -1.25
C SER A 26 -2.92 7.17 -1.33
N TYR A 27 -3.00 5.84 -1.27
CA TYR A 27 -1.83 4.98 -1.44
C TYR A 27 -1.18 5.16 -2.81
N ASN A 28 -1.98 5.08 -3.89
CA ASN A 28 -1.46 5.20 -5.26
C ASN A 28 -0.86 6.58 -5.55
N SER A 29 -1.40 7.66 -4.97
CA SER A 29 -0.79 8.99 -5.06
C SER A 29 0.58 9.00 -4.41
N ARG A 30 0.70 8.47 -3.17
CA ARG A 30 1.97 8.40 -2.45
C ARG A 30 3.02 7.57 -3.18
N PHE A 31 2.63 6.40 -3.66
CA PHE A 31 3.52 5.53 -4.44
C PHE A 31 3.98 6.22 -5.73
N ARG A 32 3.10 6.98 -6.39
CA ARG A 32 3.49 7.75 -7.58
C ARG A 32 4.49 8.85 -7.24
N ASP A 33 4.17 9.68 -6.25
CA ASP A 33 4.94 10.87 -5.92
C ASP A 33 6.31 10.54 -5.32
N GLU A 34 6.42 9.43 -4.60
CA GLU A 34 7.61 9.11 -3.80
C GLU A 34 8.43 7.94 -4.36
N PHE A 35 7.95 7.25 -5.39
CA PHE A 35 8.68 6.16 -6.03
C PHE A 35 8.67 6.26 -7.55
N LEU A 36 7.49 6.23 -8.18
CA LEU A 36 7.43 6.15 -9.65
C LEU A 36 7.95 7.41 -10.34
N ASN A 37 7.77 8.58 -9.73
CA ASN A 37 8.22 9.85 -10.29
C ASN A 37 9.67 10.21 -9.89
N THR A 38 10.26 9.49 -8.93
CA THR A 38 11.61 9.79 -8.41
C THR A 38 12.70 8.97 -9.07
N GLU A 39 12.34 7.82 -9.63
CA GLU A 39 13.28 6.86 -10.21
C GLU A 39 13.22 6.82 -11.74
N LEU A 40 14.38 6.61 -12.37
CA LEU A 40 14.45 6.25 -13.80
C LEU A 40 14.70 4.75 -13.91
N PHE A 41 13.75 4.01 -14.46
CA PHE A 41 13.88 2.57 -14.63
C PHE A 41 14.48 2.23 -16.00
N THR A 42 15.51 1.39 -16.01
CA THR A 42 16.16 0.87 -17.22
C THR A 42 15.58 -0.47 -17.66
N SER A 43 14.89 -1.18 -16.75
CA SER A 43 14.19 -2.44 -17.05
C SER A 43 13.04 -2.71 -16.07
N VAL A 44 12.14 -3.61 -16.46
CA VAL A 44 11.04 -4.08 -15.58
C VAL A 44 11.58 -4.81 -14.34
N SER A 45 12.67 -5.59 -14.50
CA SER A 45 13.27 -6.32 -13.37
C SER A 45 13.88 -5.38 -12.33
N GLU A 46 14.49 -4.28 -12.78
CA GLU A 46 14.98 -3.23 -11.90
C GLU A 46 13.82 -2.55 -11.18
N ALA A 47 12.77 -2.16 -11.91
CA ALA A 47 11.57 -1.55 -11.33
C ALA A 47 10.94 -2.44 -10.25
N GLN A 48 10.87 -3.76 -10.46
CA GLN A 48 10.36 -4.71 -9.46
C GLN A 48 11.24 -4.75 -8.21
N THR A 49 12.56 -4.83 -8.38
CA THR A 49 13.52 -4.85 -7.26
C THR A 49 13.42 -3.57 -6.43
N LEU A 50 13.36 -2.42 -7.09
CA LEU A 50 13.25 -1.12 -6.42
C LEU A 50 11.88 -0.96 -5.75
N ALA A 51 10.80 -1.46 -6.37
CA ALA A 51 9.46 -1.42 -5.78
C ALA A 51 9.36 -2.30 -4.54
N ASP A 52 9.98 -3.48 -4.54
CA ASP A 52 10.03 -4.36 -3.38
C ASP A 52 10.80 -3.72 -2.22
N ARG A 53 11.92 -3.05 -2.53
CA ARG A 53 12.68 -2.27 -1.55
C ARG A 53 11.84 -1.12 -0.99
N TRP A 54 11.23 -0.31 -1.85
CA TRP A 54 10.38 0.81 -1.42
C TRP A 54 9.22 0.33 -0.55
N ARG A 55 8.56 -0.78 -0.92
CA ARG A 55 7.48 -1.38 -0.13
C ARG A 55 7.98 -1.81 1.24
N TRP A 56 9.19 -2.39 1.34
CA TRP A 56 9.77 -2.75 2.62
C TRP A 56 9.99 -1.49 3.47
N GLU A 57 10.67 -0.47 2.93
CA GLU A 57 10.95 0.79 3.63
C GLU A 57 9.65 1.49 4.09
N TYR A 58 8.63 1.57 3.23
CA TYR A 58 7.33 2.13 3.55
C TYR A 58 6.66 1.41 4.74
N ASN A 59 6.73 0.08 4.76
CA ASN A 59 6.04 -0.71 5.78
C ASN A 59 6.82 -0.84 7.10
N THR A 60 8.15 -0.75 7.08
CA THR A 60 8.99 -1.09 8.25
C THR A 60 9.75 0.09 8.84
N LEU A 61 10.01 1.14 8.06
CA LEU A 61 10.84 2.27 8.51
C LEU A 61 10.08 3.59 8.56
N ARG A 62 9.03 3.75 7.76
CA ARG A 62 8.34 5.03 7.61
C ARG A 62 7.28 5.24 8.70
N PRO A 63 7.42 6.24 9.58
CA PRO A 63 6.37 6.60 10.53
C PRO A 63 5.23 7.36 9.83
N HIS A 64 3.98 7.05 10.20
CA HIS A 64 2.79 7.73 9.66
C HIS A 64 2.05 8.48 10.75
N SER A 65 1.71 9.76 10.49
CA SER A 65 0.93 10.58 11.43
C SER A 65 -0.45 9.98 11.74
N ALA A 66 -1.10 9.39 10.73
CA ALA A 66 -2.36 8.67 10.90
C ALA A 66 -2.24 7.43 11.82
N LEU A 67 -1.02 6.92 12.01
CA LEU A 67 -0.68 5.80 12.88
C LEU A 67 0.02 6.26 14.16
N GLN A 68 -0.16 7.52 14.57
CA GLN A 68 0.47 8.10 15.77
C GLN A 68 2.01 8.02 15.74
N GLY A 69 2.60 8.14 14.55
CA GLY A 69 4.04 8.05 14.36
C GLY A 69 4.58 6.62 14.29
N ARG A 70 3.71 5.60 14.27
CA ARG A 70 4.10 4.20 14.04
C ARG A 70 4.22 3.90 12.55
N THR A 71 5.01 2.89 12.23
CA THR A 71 5.06 2.27 10.90
C THR A 71 3.84 1.39 10.65
N PRO A 72 3.50 1.08 9.39
CA PRO A 72 2.41 0.16 9.08
C PRO A 72 2.59 -1.21 9.73
N LEU A 73 3.82 -1.74 9.76
CA LEU A 73 4.12 -3.01 10.39
C LEU A 73 3.91 -2.97 11.91
N GLU A 74 4.29 -1.87 12.57
CA GLU A 74 4.05 -1.72 14.02
C GLU A 74 2.56 -1.58 14.33
N ALA A 75 1.78 -0.88 13.50
CA ALA A 75 0.35 -0.73 13.68
C ALA A 75 -0.44 -2.02 13.40
N ALA A 76 0.08 -2.89 12.51
CA ALA A 76 -0.52 -4.18 12.20
C ALA A 76 -0.22 -5.26 13.26
N GLN A 77 0.80 -5.07 14.10
CA GLN A 77 1.07 -5.99 15.20
C GLN A 77 -0.06 -5.88 16.24
N PRO A 78 -0.60 -7.02 16.71
CA PRO A 78 -1.61 -7.00 17.76
C PRO A 78 -1.04 -6.30 19.00
N ALA A 79 -1.88 -5.54 19.71
CA ALA A 79 -1.52 -5.06 21.03
C ALA A 79 -1.10 -6.27 21.87
N ALA A 80 0.08 -6.23 22.48
CA ALA A 80 0.54 -7.29 23.37
C ALA A 80 -0.57 -7.51 24.43
N ALA A 81 -1.09 -8.74 24.48
CA ALA A 81 -2.14 -9.16 25.40
C ALA A 81 -1.65 -9.14 26.86
#